data_AF-A0A9Q5C4E3-F1
#
_entry.id   AF-A0A9Q5C4E3-F1
#
_cell.length_a   1.000
_cell.length_b   1.000
_cell.length_c   1.000
_cell.angle_alpha   90.00
_cell.angle_beta   90.00
_cell.angle_gamma   90.00
#
_symmetry.space_group_name_H-M   'P 1'
#
loop_
_entity.id
_entity.type
_entity.pdbx_description
1 polymer ?
#
loop_
_entity_poly.entity_id
_entity_poly.type
_entity_poly.pdbx_seq_one_letter_code
_entity_poly.pdbx_strand_id
1 'polypeptide(L)' 'MQSFLFSTEDDRGGVILCDIDTLEEVVPYLQARFKGVIRVEQGRRAWTIENGIADFTPRPITDEDLA' A
#
# COMPACT_ATOMS: atom_id res chain seq x y z
N MET A 1 -1.70 14.15 -10.07
CA MET A 1 -1.04 14.00 -8.76
C MET A 1 -1.90 13.23 -7.77
N GLN A 2 -1.44 12.03 -7.39
CA GLN A 2 -2.03 11.13 -6.41
C GLN A 2 -1.07 10.90 -5.23
N SER A 3 -1.63 10.44 -4.11
CA SER A 3 -0.85 9.95 -2.96
C SER A 3 -0.99 8.43 -2.80
N PHE A 4 0.13 7.75 -2.62
CA PHE A 4 0.14 6.31 -2.29
C PHE A 4 0.92 6.07 -1.01
N LEU A 5 0.38 5.23 -0.13
CA LEU A 5 1.09 4.70 1.03
C LEU A 5 1.78 3.41 0.59
N PHE A 6 3.02 3.18 1.02
CA PHE A 6 3.69 1.89 0.79
C PHE A 6 4.42 1.42 2.04
N SER A 7 4.51 0.10 2.18
CA SER A 7 5.23 -0.57 3.27
C SER A 7 6.21 -1.59 2.69
N THR A 8 7.34 -1.75 3.36
CA THR A 8 8.39 -2.71 3.04
C THR A 8 8.46 -3.83 4.07
N GLU A 9 9.16 -4.91 3.73
CA GLU A 9 9.35 -6.09 4.58
C GLU A 9 10.08 -5.83 5.91
N ASP A 10 10.81 -4.72 6.01
CA ASP A 10 11.57 -4.32 7.19
C ASP A 10 10.81 -3.30 8.08
N ASP A 11 9.47 -3.31 8.00
CA ASP A 11 8.55 -2.40 8.69
C ASP A 11 8.81 -0.91 8.41
N ARG A 12 9.51 -0.60 7.32
CA ARG A 12 9.64 0.76 6.80
C ARG A 12 8.53 1.05 5.81
N GLY A 13 8.38 2.31 5.46
CA GLY A 13 7.35 2.74 4.53
C GLY A 13 7.28 4.25 4.45
N GLY A 14 6.35 4.74 3.63
CA GLY A 14 6.14 6.16 3.48
C GLY A 14 4.97 6.48 2.56
N VAL A 15 4.75 7.79 2.40
CA VAL A 15 3.79 8.33 1.43
C VAL A 15 4.58 8.90 0.27
N ILE A 16 4.16 8.59 -0.96
CA ILE A 16 4.66 9.24 -2.17
C ILE A 16 3.56 10.07 -2.82
N LEU A 17 3.93 11.27 -3.26
CA LEU A 17 3.11 12.12 -4.13
C LEU A 17 3.72 12.06 -5.53
N CYS A 18 2.93 11.65 -6.52
CA CYS A 18 3.40 11.52 -7.90
C CYS A 18 2.26 11.69 -8.91
N ASP A 19 2.60 11.81 -10.19
CA ASP A 19 1.63 11.92 -11.29
C ASP A 19 1.23 10.57 -11.89
N ILE A 20 1.47 9.48 -11.17
CA ILE A 20 0.94 8.16 -11.51
C ILE A 20 -0.47 8.05 -10.93
N ASP A 21 -1.42 7.53 -11.72
CA ASP A 21 -2.84 7.55 -11.35
C ASP A 21 -3.34 6.23 -10.79
N THR A 22 -2.66 5.11 -11.07
CA THR A 22 -3.16 3.76 -10.80
C THR A 22 -2.22 2.92 -9.94
N LEU A 23 -2.77 1.96 -9.19
CA LEU A 23 -1.98 0.98 -8.42
C LEU A 23 -1.13 0.12 -9.36
N GLU A 24 -1.69 -0.26 -10.50
CA GLU A 24 -1.08 -1.04 -11.56
C GLU A 24 0.22 -0.40 -12.07
N GLU A 25 0.28 0.93 -12.13
CA GLU A 25 1.46 1.68 -12.56
C GLU A 25 2.41 2.04 -11.41
N VAL A 26 1.90 2.38 -10.22
CA VAL A 26 2.75 2.85 -9.12
C VAL A 26 3.48 1.71 -8.41
N VAL A 27 2.90 0.51 -8.37
CA VAL A 27 3.52 -0.68 -7.76
C VAL A 27 4.89 -1.00 -8.39
N PRO A 28 5.01 -1.20 -9.72
CA PRO A 28 6.30 -1.49 -10.32
C PRO A 28 7.29 -0.33 -10.16
N TYR A 29 6.81 0.92 -10.18
CA TYR A 29 7.65 2.09 -9.89
C TYR A 29 8.24 2.05 -8.47
N LEU A 30 7.42 1.75 -7.46
CA LEU A 30 7.85 1.67 -6.07
C LEU A 30 8.78 0.48 -5.82
N GLN A 31 8.50 -0.69 -6.42
CA GLN A 31 9.37 -1.86 -6.32
C GLN A 31 10.75 -1.63 -6.96
N ALA A 32 10.83 -0.85 -8.04
CA ALA A 32 12.10 -0.49 -8.65
C ALA A 32 12.90 0.52 -7.79
N ARG A 33 12.20 1.36 -7.01
CA ARG A 33 12.80 2.43 -6.21
C ARG A 33 13.19 2.00 -4.80
N PHE A 34 12.38 1.15 -4.18
CA PHE A 34 12.51 0.74 -2.79
C PHE A 34 12.59 -0.78 -2.72
N LYS A 35 13.61 -1.29 -2.05
CA LYS A 35 13.78 -2.73 -1.86
C LYS A 35 12.72 -3.24 -0.89
N GLY A 36 12.13 -4.39 -1.22
CA GLY A 36 11.26 -5.12 -0.29
C GLY A 36 9.86 -4.52 -0.14
N VAL A 37 9.34 -3.75 -1.10
CA VAL A 37 7.94 -3.26 -1.06
C VAL A 37 6.97 -4.44 -1.08
N ILE A 38 6.17 -4.58 -0.02
CA ILE A 38 5.21 -5.68 0.16
C ILE A 38 3.74 -5.23 0.04
N ARG A 39 3.47 -3.93 0.18
CA ARG A 39 2.12 -3.36 0.13
C ARG A 39 2.13 -1.93 -0.41
N VAL A 40 1.16 -1.60 -1.26
CA VAL A 40 0.92 -0.24 -1.76
C VAL A 40 -0.58 0.05 -1.69
N GLU A 41 -0.97 1.20 -1.17
CA GLU A 41 -2.37 1.52 -0.86
C GLU A 41 -2.79 2.89 -1.39
N GLN A 42 -4.03 2.96 -1.86
CA GLN A 42 -4.71 4.18 -2.24
C GLN A 42 -6.17 4.12 -1.81
N GLY A 43 -6.53 4.88 -0.77
CA GLY A 43 -7.88 4.86 -0.22
C GLY A 43 -8.30 3.47 0.27
N ARG A 44 -9.27 2.84 -0.40
CA ARG A 44 -9.78 1.49 -0.06
C ARG A 44 -9.22 0.38 -0.95
N ARG A 45 -8.32 0.71 -1.88
CA ARG A 45 -7.65 -0.27 -2.73
C ARG A 45 -6.22 -0.46 -2.27
N ALA A 46 -5.74 -1.68 -2.32
CA ALA A 46 -4.36 -2.00 -2.03
C ALA A 46 -3.85 -3.10 -2.96
N TRP A 47 -2.58 -2.99 -3.32
CA TRP A 47 -1.78 -4.09 -3.82
C TRP A 47 -1.02 -4.73 -2.66
N THR A 48 -0.99 -6.07 -2.60
CA THR A 48 -0.05 -6.82 -1.76
C THR A 48 0.66 -7.90 -2.56
N ILE A 49 1.84 -8.32 -2.07
CA ILE A 49 2.61 -9.40 -2.70
C ILE A 49 1.83 -10.74 -2.76
N GLU A 50 0.94 -10.98 -1.80
CA GLU A 50 0.19 -12.24 -1.69
C GLU A 50 -1.09 -12.25 -2.55
N ASN A 51 -1.81 -11.12 -2.59
CA ASN A 51 -3.18 -11.08 -3.12
C ASN A 51 -3.32 -10.22 -4.39
N GLY A 52 -2.25 -9.56 -4.84
CA GLY A 52 -2.34 -8.59 -5.93
C GLY A 52 -3.21 -7.40 -5.54
N ILE A 53 -3.88 -6.80 -6.53
CA ILE A 53 -4.73 -5.61 -6.33
C ILE A 53 -6.13 -6.04 -5.89
N ALA A 54 -6.56 -5.56 -4.74
CA ALA A 54 -7.90 -5.78 -4.20
C ALA A 54 -8.45 -4.55 -3.46
N ASP A 55 -9.77 -4.44 -3.42
CA ASP A 55 -10.45 -3.58 -2.46
C ASP A 55 -10.37 -4.23 -1.07
N PHE A 56 -10.16 -3.43 -0.02
CA PHE A 56 -10.31 -3.87 1.35
C PHE A 56 -11.43 -3.08 2.03
N THR A 57 -12.18 -3.78 2.87
CA THR A 57 -13.20 -3.16 3.73
C THR A 57 -12.57 -3.01 5.12
N PRO A 58 -12.35 -1.77 5.60
CA PRO A 58 -11.89 -1.56 6.96
C PRO A 58 -12.89 -2.21 7.93
N ARG A 59 -12.39 -3.08 8.82
CA ARG A 59 -13.22 -3.57 9.92
C ARG A 59 -13.17 -2.58 11.08
N PRO A 60 -14.26 -2.40 11.83
CA PRO A 60 -14.24 -1.62 13.06
C PRO A 60 -13.16 -2.14 14.02
N ILE A 61 -12.51 -1.21 14.73
CA ILE A 61 -11.64 -1.56 15.87
C ILE A 61 -12.53 -2.16 16.95
N THR A 62 -12.12 -3.32 17.45
CA THR A 62 -12.78 -4.03 18.55
C THR A 62 -11.96 -3.91 19.82
N ASP A 63 -12.58 -4.18 20.97
CA ASP A 63 -11.89 -4.16 22.28
C ASP A 63 -10.69 -5.12 22.33
N GLU A 64 -10.70 -6.20 21.54
CA GLU A 64 -9.58 -7.15 21.38
C GLU A 64 -8.35 -6.51 20.73
N ASP A 65 -8.52 -5.53 19.85
CA ASP A 65 -7.41 -4.84 19.18
C ASP A 65 -6.72 -3.80 20.10
N LEU A 66 -7.34 -3.50 21.24
CA LEU A 66 -6.88 -2.50 22.23
C LEU A 66 -6.27 -3.14 23.49
N ALA A 67 -6.33 -4.46 23.61
CA ALA A 67 -5.82 -5.23 24.75
C ALA A 67 -4.35 -5.64 24.57
#